data_AF-A0A9E3H2S5-F1
#
_entry.id   AF-A0A9E3H2S5-F1
#
_cell.length_a   1.000
_cell.length_b   1.000
_cell.length_c   1.000
_cell.angle_alpha   90.00
_cell.angle_beta   90.00
_cell.angle_gamma   90.00
#
_symmetry.space_group_name_H-M   'P 1'
#
loop_
_entity.id
_entity.type
_entity.pdbx_description
1 polymer ?
#
loop_
_entity_poly.entity_id
_entity_poly.type
_entity_poly.pdbx_seq_one_letter_code
_entity_poly.pdbx_strand_id
1 'polypeptide(L)'
;MTDPLLHSEVRASSAVAFAIGYVISVALMVAALVVTMRHALGRIDLVVVTSLLALLTLITQAVFMFRLNLSQSDRWKVVSLVLALPLFVLMLGLTGWMFHTLYLRTMLPGTMGH
;
A
#
# COMPACT_ATOMS: atom_id res chain seq x y z
N MET A 1 15.08 -2.98 41.70
CA MET A 1 15.11 -3.22 40.25
C MET A 1 13.67 -3.44 39.82
N THR A 2 12.97 -2.35 39.52
CA THR A 2 11.57 -2.40 39.09
C THR A 2 11.56 -2.88 37.66
N ASP A 3 10.95 -4.04 37.44
CA ASP A 3 10.87 -4.70 36.13
C ASP A 3 10.19 -3.74 35.12
N PRO A 4 10.89 -3.26 34.08
CA PRO A 4 10.38 -2.25 33.15
C PRO A 4 9.25 -2.79 32.25
N LEU A 5 8.93 -4.08 32.37
CA LEU A 5 7.90 -4.77 31.61
C LEU A 5 6.50 -4.67 32.23
N LEU A 6 6.36 -4.06 33.40
CA LEU A 6 5.12 -4.07 34.22
C LEU A 6 4.28 -2.78 34.10
N HIS A 7 4.69 -1.79 33.29
CA HIS A 7 3.83 -0.65 32.96
C HIS A 7 2.85 -1.02 31.83
N SER A 8 1.60 -1.29 32.19
CA SER A 8 0.48 -1.58 31.28
C SER A 8 0.26 -0.48 30.22
N GLU A 9 0.58 0.76 30.56
CA GLU A 9 0.40 1.94 29.71
C GLU A 9 1.27 1.92 28.43
N VAL A 10 2.48 1.35 28.49
CA VAL A 10 3.43 1.36 27.36
C VAL A 10 3.18 0.20 26.38
N ARG A 11 2.67 -0.93 26.87
CA ARG A 11 2.40 -2.12 26.05
C ARG A 11 1.02 -2.09 25.39
N ALA A 12 0.00 -1.60 26.10
CA ALA A 12 -1.36 -1.52 25.58
C ALA A 12 -1.52 -0.43 24.50
N SER A 13 -0.91 0.74 24.70
CA SER A 13 -1.04 1.87 23.76
C SER A 13 -0.45 1.57 22.37
N SER A 14 0.66 0.79 22.32
CA SER A 14 1.28 0.35 21.06
C SER A 14 0.46 -0.69 20.30
N ALA A 15 -0.05 -1.69 21.01
CA ALA A 15 -0.75 -2.82 20.39
C ALA A 15 -2.14 -2.41 19.89
N VAL A 16 -2.83 -1.53 20.62
CA VAL A 16 -4.15 -1.04 20.25
C VAL A 16 -4.09 -0.16 19.00
N ALA A 17 -3.08 0.72 18.87
CA ALA A 17 -2.91 1.52 17.66
C ALA A 17 -2.68 0.65 16.42
N PHE A 18 -1.86 -0.40 16.53
CA PHE A 18 -1.63 -1.36 15.45
C PHE A 18 -2.92 -2.09 15.06
N ALA A 19 -3.68 -2.58 16.05
CA ALA A 19 -4.93 -3.28 15.82
C ALA A 19 -5.97 -2.40 15.12
N ILE A 20 -6.09 -1.13 15.53
CA ILE A 20 -7.01 -0.17 14.90
C ILE A 20 -6.62 0.09 13.45
N GLY A 21 -5.34 0.37 13.18
CA GLY A 21 -4.88 0.59 11.81
C GLY A 21 -5.08 -0.62 10.91
N TYR A 22 -4.81 -1.81 11.44
CA TYR A 22 -5.06 -3.07 10.74
C TYR A 22 -6.54 -3.24 10.38
N VAL A 23 -7.45 -3.02 11.34
CA VAL A 23 -8.90 -3.12 11.11
C VAL A 23 -9.38 -2.09 10.09
N ILE A 24 -8.88 -0.85 10.14
CA ILE A 24 -9.21 0.20 9.15
C ILE A 24 -8.74 -0.22 7.75
N SER A 25 -7.51 -0.72 7.62
CA SER A 25 -6.99 -1.21 6.33
C SER A 25 -7.80 -2.38 5.78
N VAL A 26 -8.20 -3.33 6.62
CA VAL A 26 -9.07 -4.45 6.21
C VAL A 26 -10.43 -3.93 5.76
N ALA A 27 -11.03 -2.98 6.49
CA ALA A 27 -12.31 -2.38 6.14
C ALA A 27 -12.25 -1.65 4.78
N LEU A 28 -11.19 -0.89 4.51
CA LEU A 28 -10.96 -0.25 3.22
C LEU A 28 -10.84 -1.28 2.09
N MET A 29 -10.16 -2.40 2.34
CA MET A 29 -9.99 -3.47 1.35
C MET A 29 -11.32 -4.18 1.05
N VAL A 30 -12.15 -4.41 2.08
CA VAL A 30 -13.51 -4.92 1.92
C VAL A 30 -14.37 -3.93 1.14
N ALA A 31 -14.27 -2.63 1.42
CA ALA A 31 -14.99 -1.60 0.68
C ALA A 31 -14.61 -1.60 -0.81
N ALA A 32 -13.32 -1.70 -1.14
CA ALA A 32 -12.86 -1.83 -2.52
C ALA A 32 -13.42 -3.08 -3.21
N LEU A 33 -13.47 -4.21 -2.49
CA LEU A 33 -14.06 -5.45 -3.00
C LEU A 33 -15.55 -5.29 -3.28
N VAL A 34 -16.31 -4.69 -2.35
CA VAL A 34 -17.75 -4.47 -2.51
C VAL A 34 -18.04 -3.54 -3.68
N VAL A 35 -17.29 -2.44 -3.82
CA VAL A 35 -17.42 -1.53 -4.97
C VAL A 35 -17.18 -2.26 -6.28
N THR A 36 -16.16 -3.12 -6.32
CA THR A 36 -15.86 -3.93 -7.50
C THR A 36 -16.97 -4.92 -7.80
N MET A 37 -17.50 -5.62 -6.79
CA MET A 37 -18.57 -6.62 -6.97
C MET A 37 -19.89 -6.04 -7.44
N ARG A 38 -20.23 -4.80 -7.06
CA ARG A 38 -21.52 -4.20 -7.45
C ARG A 38 -21.61 -3.85 -8.94
N HIS A 39 -20.48 -3.80 -9.66
CA HIS A 39 -20.41 -3.51 -11.11
C HIS A 39 -21.23 -2.27 -11.54
N ALA A 40 -21.52 -1.37 -10.59
CA ALA A 40 -22.45 -0.25 -10.77
C ALA A 40 -21.77 0.99 -11.36
N LEU A 41 -20.45 0.92 -11.61
CA LEU A 41 -19.62 2.00 -12.09
C LEU A 41 -19.04 1.65 -13.45
N GLY A 42 -18.79 2.66 -14.28
CA GLY A 42 -18.12 2.49 -15.57
C GLY A 42 -16.69 1.94 -15.41
N ARG A 43 -16.14 1.36 -16.48
CA ARG A 43 -14.82 0.70 -16.43
C ARG A 43 -13.69 1.62 -15.94
N ILE A 44 -13.69 2.88 -16.38
CA ILE A 44 -12.71 3.88 -15.96
C ILE A 44 -12.94 4.30 -14.51
N ASP A 45 -14.20 4.53 -14.12
CA ASP A 45 -14.57 4.91 -12.76
C ASP A 45 -14.19 3.83 -11.75
N LEU A 46 -14.40 2.55 -12.08
CA LEU A 46 -13.96 1.44 -11.25
C LEU A 46 -12.46 1.46 -11.02
N VAL A 47 -11.66 1.66 -12.07
CA VAL A 47 -10.19 1.71 -11.97
C VAL A 47 -9.75 2.88 -11.09
N VAL A 48 -10.33 4.06 -11.27
CA VAL A 48 -9.98 5.26 -10.48
C VAL A 48 -10.34 5.05 -9.01
N VAL A 49 -11.57 4.64 -8.72
CA VAL A 49 -12.06 4.47 -7.34
C VAL A 49 -11.27 3.39 -6.60
N THR A 50 -11.05 2.23 -7.23
CA THR A 50 -10.29 1.13 -6.62
C THR A 50 -8.81 1.50 -6.43
N SER A 51 -8.21 2.24 -7.36
CA SER A 51 -6.84 2.74 -7.22
C SER A 51 -6.71 3.71 -6.03
N LEU A 52 -7.68 4.60 -5.84
CA LEU A 52 -7.71 5.53 -4.70
C LEU A 52 -7.86 4.77 -3.37
N LEU A 53 -8.77 3.80 -3.31
CA LEU A 53 -8.95 2.93 -2.13
C LEU A 53 -7.68 2.13 -1.82
N ALA A 54 -7.00 1.61 -2.85
CA ALA A 54 -5.73 0.90 -2.69
C ALA A 54 -4.63 1.83 -2.15
N LEU A 55 -4.52 3.05 -2.68
CA LEU A 55 -3.55 4.05 -2.20
C LEU A 55 -3.82 4.42 -0.73
N LEU A 56 -5.08 4.66 -0.37
CA LEU A 56 -5.46 4.99 1.01
C LEU A 56 -5.17 3.82 1.97
N THR A 57 -5.41 2.59 1.53
CA THR A 57 -5.09 1.38 2.30
C THR A 57 -3.59 1.28 2.54
N LEU A 58 -2.78 1.49 1.49
CA LEU A 58 -1.32 1.50 1.58
C LEU A 58 -0.81 2.55 2.58
N ILE A 59 -1.35 3.77 2.52
CA ILE A 59 -0.99 4.86 3.46
C ILE A 59 -1.35 4.48 4.89
N THR A 60 -2.55 3.92 5.11
CA THR A 60 -3.00 3.49 6.44
C THR A 60 -2.07 2.42 7.01
N GLN A 61 -1.67 1.44 6.19
CA GLN A 61 -0.72 0.39 6.60
C GLN A 61 0.66 0.99 6.88
N ALA A 62 1.16 1.88 6.02
CA ALA A 62 2.45 2.53 6.24
C ALA A 62 2.48 3.34 7.55
N VAL A 63 1.41 4.06 7.90
CA VAL A 63 1.36 4.87 9.12
C VAL A 63 1.20 3.99 10.37
N PHE A 64 0.21 3.10 10.39
CA PHE A 64 -0.13 2.34 11.59
C PHE A 64 0.73 1.09 11.80
N MET A 65 1.04 0.36 10.72
CA MET A 65 1.79 -0.90 10.78
C MET A 65 3.30 -0.64 10.86
N PHE A 66 3.81 0.32 10.08
CA PHE A 66 5.22 0.68 10.11
C PHE A 66 5.60 1.57 11.30
N ARG A 67 4.60 2.05 12.05
CA ARG A 67 4.76 2.88 13.25
C ARG A 67 5.75 4.00 12.94
N LEU A 68 5.38 4.88 12.02
CA LEU A 68 6.08 6.13 11.70
C LEU A 68 6.03 7.07 12.92
N ASN A 69 6.65 6.62 14.01
CA ASN A 69 6.79 7.38 15.21
C ASN A 69 7.90 8.38 14.90
N LEU A 70 7.55 9.65 14.82
CA LEU A 70 8.50 10.77 14.72
C LEU A 70 9.33 10.93 16.02
N SER A 71 9.45 9.85 16.82
CA SER A 71 10.35 9.75 17.95
C SER A 71 11.79 9.64 17.44
N GLN A 72 12.72 10.25 18.16
CA GLN A 72 14.13 10.35 17.76
C GLN A 72 14.78 8.98 17.43
N SER A 73 14.30 7.88 18.02
CA SER A 73 14.80 6.52 17.81
C SER A 73 14.31 5.86 16.51
N ASP A 74 13.15 6.23 15.98
CA ASP A 74 12.51 5.56 14.83
C ASP A 74 12.72 6.30 13.49
N ARG A 75 13.43 7.45 13.50
CA ARG A 75 13.71 8.27 12.30
C ARG A 75 14.33 7.49 11.14
N TRP A 76 15.17 6.50 11.44
CA TRP A 76 15.80 5.66 10.43
C TRP A 76 14.79 4.82 9.63
N LYS A 77 13.68 4.40 10.25
CA LYS A 77 12.61 3.67 9.52
C LYS A 77 11.95 4.56 8.47
N VAL A 78 11.76 5.83 8.78
CA VAL A 78 11.19 6.83 7.85
C VAL A 78 12.12 7.06 6.68
N VAL A 79 13.42 7.24 6.97
CA VAL A 79 14.44 7.42 5.93
C VAL A 79 14.52 6.19 5.02
N SER A 80 14.52 4.99 5.57
CA SER A 80 14.48 3.75 4.77
C SER A 80 13.22 3.64 3.91
N LEU A 81 12.05 4.00 4.44
CA LEU A 81 10.79 3.98 3.68
C LEU A 81 10.83 4.99 2.53
N VAL A 82 11.26 6.23 2.79
CA VAL A 82 11.37 7.30 1.78
C VAL A 82 12.39 6.93 0.70
N LEU A 83 13.48 6.24 1.05
CA LEU A 83 14.47 5.77 0.07
C LEU A 83 13.95 4.57 -0.74
N ALA A 84 13.17 3.69 -0.12
CA ALA A 84 12.60 2.51 -0.78
C ALA A 84 11.45 2.86 -1.74
N LEU A 85 10.66 3.89 -1.44
CA LEU A 85 9.50 4.29 -2.23
C LEU A 85 9.81 4.64 -3.70
N PRO A 86 10.81 5.49 -4.02
CA PRO A 86 11.16 5.76 -5.41
C PRO A 86 11.74 4.53 -6.11
N LEU A 87 12.54 3.71 -5.40
CA LEU A 87 13.04 2.44 -5.94
C LEU A 87 11.91 1.48 -6.28
N PHE A 88 10.88 1.38 -5.43
CA PHE A 88 9.69 0.57 -5.66
C PHE A 88 8.89 1.06 -6.88
N VAL A 89 8.67 2.37 -6.99
CA VAL A 89 8.00 2.98 -8.15
C VAL A 89 8.78 2.73 -9.43
N LEU A 90 10.10 2.91 -9.41
CA LEU A 90 10.97 2.61 -10.54
C LEU A 90 10.91 1.13 -10.92
N MET A 91 10.94 0.22 -9.95
CA MET A 91 10.89 -1.22 -10.20
C MET A 91 9.59 -1.62 -10.89
N LEU A 92 8.43 -1.21 -10.38
CA LEU A 92 7.13 -1.51 -11.00
C LEU A 92 6.99 -0.82 -12.36
N GLY A 93 7.37 0.45 -12.45
CA GLY A 93 7.25 1.25 -13.66
C GLY A 93 8.15 0.75 -14.79
N LEU A 94 9.43 0.53 -14.52
CA LEU A 94 10.37 0.00 -15.52
C LEU A 94 10.00 -1.42 -15.95
N THR A 95 9.58 -2.27 -15.02
CA THR A 95 9.18 -3.65 -15.36
C THR A 95 7.96 -3.64 -16.27
N GLY A 96 6.93 -2.85 -15.93
CA GLY A 96 5.75 -2.68 -16.77
C GLY A 96 6.10 -2.10 -18.15
N TRP A 97 6.92 -1.04 -18.19
CA TRP A 97 7.37 -0.41 -19.43
C TRP A 97 8.20 -1.35 -20.31
N MET A 98 9.13 -2.08 -19.71
CA MET A 98 10.01 -3.03 -20.39
C MET A 98 9.18 -4.13 -21.03
N PHE A 99 8.25 -4.73 -20.29
CA PHE A 99 7.37 -5.77 -20.85
C PHE A 99 6.43 -5.21 -21.92
N HIS A 100 5.86 -4.03 -21.72
CA HIS A 100 5.02 -3.38 -22.73
C HIS A 100 5.80 -3.12 -24.03
N THR A 101 7.03 -2.62 -23.92
CA THR A 101 7.89 -2.33 -25.08
C THR A 101 8.38 -3.61 -25.75
N LEU A 102 8.74 -4.63 -24.97
CA LEU A 102 9.13 -5.94 -25.47
C LEU A 102 7.97 -6.55 -26.25
N TYR A 103 6.78 -6.58 -25.65
CA TYR A 103 5.55 -7.03 -26.27
C TYR A 103 5.41 -6.36 -27.64
N LEU A 104 5.40 -5.03 -27.72
CA LEU A 104 5.26 -4.30 -29.00
C LEU A 104 6.30 -4.65 -30.07
N ARG A 105 7.49 -5.13 -29.69
CA ARG A 105 8.61 -5.37 -30.60
C ARG A 105 8.81 -6.85 -30.96
N THR A 106 8.33 -7.78 -30.14
CA THR A 106 8.53 -9.23 -30.36
C THR A 106 7.33 -9.93 -30.97
N MET A 107 6.14 -9.32 -30.97
CA MET A 107 5.05 -9.86 -31.78
C MET A 107 5.27 -9.54 -33.25
N LEU A 108 5.03 -10.56 -34.09
CA LEU A 108 5.04 -10.43 -35.54
C LEU A 108 4.06 -9.32 -35.97
N PRO A 109 4.42 -8.47 -36.96
CA PRO A 109 3.60 -7.36 -37.47
C PRO A 109 2.18 -7.72 -37.99
N GLY A 110 1.73 -8.97 -37.88
CA GLY A 110 0.48 -9.49 -38.44
C GLY A 110 -0.64 -9.80 -37.44
N THR A 111 -0.50 -9.48 -36.14
CA THR A 111 -1.58 -9.70 -35.14
C THR A 111 -2.23 -8.40 -34.63
N MET A 112 -1.82 -7.23 -35.15
CA MET A 112 -2.44 -5.93 -34.87
C MET A 112 -3.57 -5.60 -35.87
N GLY A 113 -4.45 -6.56 -36.15
CA GLY A 113 -5.55 -6.41 -37.11
C GLY A 113 -6.90 -6.68 -36.48
N HIS A 114 -7.52 -5.62 -35.96
CA HIS A 114 -8.95 -5.28 -36.12
C HIS A 114 -9.09 -3.77 -36.01
#